data_AF-A0A3B9L7X1-F1
#
_entry.id   AF-A0A3B9L7X1-F1
#
_cell.length_a   1.000
_cell.length_b   1.000
_cell.length_c   1.000
_cell.angle_alpha   90.00
_cell.angle_beta   90.00
_cell.angle_gamma   90.00
#
_symmetry.space_group_name_H-M   'P 1'
#
loop_
_entity.id
_entity.type
_entity.pdbx_description
1 polymer ?
#
loop_
_entity_poly.entity_id
_entity_poly.type
_entity_poly.pdbx_seq_one_letter_code
_entity_poly.pdbx_strand_id
1 'polypeptide(L)'
;MNNQARFIQRQHGIALIIFTLTLVLAAIAYFLTQMNSNTVKLAREKTSISALAEAKSALIGKVIGDPNITTSFYLPNPELSLNVPTFPEGSETGVAGSQDRIIIGKLPWNSLDIGPIKDGTDECLWYVLSGRFKNNPKTTVLNWDTQAQIDVIDANGNSVATNVVALIVSAGAQLTGQNRSVTTNTQCGGDYDVMNFMDTPNSVNAVAGQVNYFAGTPNHREATDVNNKQFVRAKNDYYNDQFVFVTVDDIFKPIIRRTDFKSQINTLLNMAQLSTVSISGVNTKGADNIDCNLITNANDKRFCENWKEMLLLIALPSMPIYLDGTATATCNRVIIFGGQKTSGQVRLTAADKNNPANYLEANNLLAFNAPATNTFYGVSNFDPDNPSADVMRCI
;
A
#
# COMPACT_ATOMS: atom_id res chain seq x y z
N MET A 1 -49.04 80.42 -43.51
CA MET A 1 -47.65 80.05 -43.85
C MET A 1 -46.77 80.39 -42.67
N ASN A 2 -46.22 79.40 -41.97
CA ASN A 2 -44.86 79.43 -41.38
C ASN A 2 -44.56 78.08 -40.73
N ASN A 3 -43.64 77.36 -41.39
CA ASN A 3 -42.90 76.22 -40.89
C ASN A 3 -41.94 76.63 -39.76
N GLN A 4 -41.50 75.65 -38.96
CA GLN A 4 -40.11 75.29 -38.58
C GLN A 4 -40.20 74.38 -37.33
N ALA A 5 -40.28 73.06 -37.50
CA ALA A 5 -39.18 72.10 -37.64
C ALA A 5 -38.48 71.76 -36.30
N ARG A 6 -38.65 70.49 -35.90
CA ARG A 6 -38.08 69.81 -34.72
C ARG A 6 -36.54 69.88 -34.69
N PHE A 7 -35.99 70.20 -33.53
CA PHE A 7 -34.59 69.91 -33.19
C PHE A 7 -34.40 68.40 -32.96
N ILE A 8 -33.57 67.76 -33.77
CA ILE A 8 -33.06 66.40 -33.54
C ILE A 8 -31.74 66.54 -32.79
N GLN A 9 -31.69 66.12 -31.52
CA GLN A 9 -30.43 66.00 -30.79
C GLN A 9 -29.65 64.78 -31.29
N ARG A 10 -28.42 65.00 -31.78
CA ARG A 10 -27.43 63.93 -32.04
C ARG A 10 -26.64 63.65 -30.76
N GLN A 11 -27.01 62.62 -30.02
CA GLN A 11 -26.16 61.99 -29.01
C GLN A 11 -25.63 60.66 -29.55
N HIS A 12 -24.45 60.67 -30.17
CA HIS A 12 -23.81 59.42 -30.66
C HIS A 12 -22.37 59.20 -30.15
N GLY A 13 -21.76 60.16 -29.42
CA GLY A 13 -20.39 60.01 -28.89
C GLY A 13 -20.30 59.48 -27.46
N ILE A 14 -21.13 59.99 -26.54
CA ILE A 14 -21.09 59.65 -25.12
C ILE A 14 -21.59 58.21 -24.87
N ALA A 15 -22.61 57.78 -25.62
CA ALA A 15 -23.16 56.43 -25.51
C ALA A 15 -22.12 55.35 -25.84
N LEU A 16 -21.26 55.59 -26.83
CA LEU A 16 -20.19 54.66 -27.21
C LEU A 16 -19.13 54.56 -26.12
N ILE A 17 -18.72 55.68 -25.53
CA ILE A 17 -17.71 55.69 -24.45
C ILE A 17 -18.24 54.98 -23.21
N ILE A 18 -19.49 55.25 -22.82
CA ILE A 18 -20.14 54.56 -21.69
C ILE A 18 -20.24 53.06 -21.96
N PHE A 19 -20.69 52.66 -23.15
CA PHE A 19 -20.79 51.25 -23.54
C PHE A 19 -19.42 50.55 -23.55
N THR A 20 -18.38 51.21 -24.06
CA THR A 20 -17.03 50.63 -24.10
C THR A 20 -16.47 50.50 -22.67
N LEU A 21 -16.69 51.50 -21.82
CA LEU A 21 -16.26 51.48 -20.43
C LEU A 21 -16.98 50.38 -19.63
N THR A 22 -18.29 50.21 -19.82
CA THR A 22 -19.03 49.14 -19.14
C THR A 22 -18.58 47.76 -19.61
N LEU A 23 -18.25 47.60 -20.89
CA LEU A 23 -17.71 46.34 -21.45
C LEU A 23 -16.34 46.00 -20.87
N VAL A 24 -15.45 46.99 -20.74
CA VAL A 24 -14.13 46.81 -20.13
C VAL A 24 -14.24 46.46 -18.64
N LEU A 25 -15.11 47.14 -17.90
CA LEU A 25 -15.35 46.83 -16.49
C LEU A 25 -15.97 45.43 -16.30
N ALA A 26 -16.90 45.03 -17.17
CA ALA A 26 -17.47 43.69 -17.16
C ALA A 26 -16.42 42.62 -17.49
N ALA A 27 -15.53 42.87 -18.46
CA ALA A 27 -14.44 41.95 -18.81
C ALA A 27 -13.43 41.80 -17.67
N ILE A 28 -13.06 42.91 -17.00
CA ILE A 28 -12.17 42.88 -15.83
C ILE A 28 -12.83 42.13 -14.68
N ALA A 29 -14.11 42.40 -14.37
CA ALA A 29 -14.84 41.70 -13.32
C ALA A 29 -14.93 40.19 -13.60
N TYR A 30 -15.25 39.80 -14.84
CA TYR A 30 -15.28 38.40 -15.28
C TYR A 30 -13.90 37.74 -15.19
N PHE A 31 -12.83 38.44 -15.56
CA PHE A 31 -11.48 37.89 -15.47
C PHE A 31 -11.03 37.70 -14.00
N LEU A 32 -11.35 38.66 -13.12
CA LEU A 32 -11.04 38.57 -11.69
C LEU A 32 -11.77 37.41 -10.99
N THR A 33 -13.03 37.13 -11.35
CA THR A 33 -13.77 35.99 -10.81
C THR A 33 -13.16 34.66 -11.25
N GLN A 34 -12.69 34.56 -12.50
CA GLN A 34 -12.03 33.37 -13.03
C GLN A 34 -10.62 33.14 -12.46
N MET A 35 -9.84 34.20 -12.22
CA MET A 35 -8.57 34.08 -11.52
C MET A 35 -8.76 33.60 -10.08
N ASN A 36 -9.73 34.16 -9.35
CA ASN A 36 -10.02 33.76 -7.97
C ASN A 36 -10.48 32.30 -7.86
N SER A 37 -11.25 31.79 -8.84
CA SER A 37 -11.70 30.39 -8.80
C SER A 37 -10.54 29.42 -9.05
N ASN A 38 -9.61 29.74 -9.94
CA ASN A 38 -8.44 28.92 -10.22
C ASN A 38 -7.43 28.92 -9.07
N THR A 39 -7.20 30.06 -8.42
CA THR A 39 -6.31 30.13 -7.23
C THR A 39 -6.87 29.33 -6.07
N VAL A 40 -8.19 29.39 -5.82
CA VAL A 40 -8.85 28.55 -4.81
C VAL A 40 -8.72 27.07 -5.15
N LYS A 41 -8.99 26.66 -6.39
CA LYS A 41 -8.83 25.25 -6.82
C LYS A 41 -7.40 24.75 -6.60
N LEU A 42 -6.40 25.52 -7.02
CA LEU A 42 -5.00 25.18 -6.84
C LEU A 42 -4.61 25.09 -5.35
N ALA A 43 -5.12 26.00 -4.51
CA ALA A 43 -4.89 25.96 -3.07
C ALA A 43 -5.47 24.69 -2.44
N ARG A 44 -6.70 24.31 -2.83
CA ARG A 44 -7.34 23.07 -2.37
C ARG A 44 -6.56 21.83 -2.80
N GLU A 45 -6.14 21.76 -4.06
CA GLU A 45 -5.32 20.66 -4.57
C GLU A 45 -4.00 20.54 -3.80
N LYS A 46 -3.34 21.66 -3.50
CA LYS A 46 -2.14 21.68 -2.66
C LYS A 46 -2.40 21.15 -1.25
N THR A 47 -3.51 21.55 -0.63
CA THR A 47 -3.92 21.04 0.69
C THR A 47 -4.17 19.54 0.64
N SER A 48 -4.92 19.04 -0.36
CA SER A 48 -5.17 17.60 -0.54
C SER A 48 -3.87 16.81 -0.71
N ILE A 49 -2.93 17.29 -1.53
CA ILE A 49 -1.63 16.64 -1.71
C ILE A 49 -0.83 16.60 -0.40
N SER A 50 -0.83 17.69 0.37
CA SER A 50 -0.16 17.75 1.67
C SER A 50 -0.78 16.77 2.67
N ALA A 51 -2.10 16.74 2.75
CA ALA A 51 -2.86 15.84 3.60
C ALA A 51 -2.58 14.36 3.28
N LEU A 52 -2.59 14.01 1.99
CA LEU A 52 -2.25 12.67 1.51
C LEU A 52 -0.81 12.27 1.88
N ALA A 53 0.16 13.19 1.70
CA ALA A 53 1.56 12.93 2.04
C ALA A 53 1.77 12.75 3.55
N GLU A 54 1.09 13.54 4.39
CA GLU A 54 1.12 13.41 5.84
C GLU A 54 0.53 12.06 6.29
N ALA A 55 -0.63 11.68 5.76
CA ALA A 55 -1.27 10.40 6.04
C ALA A 55 -0.39 9.20 5.63
N LYS A 56 0.25 9.25 4.46
CA LYS A 56 1.21 8.21 4.03
C LYS A 56 2.37 8.11 5.01
N SER A 57 2.92 9.25 5.43
CA SER A 57 4.03 9.29 6.37
C SER A 57 3.63 8.74 7.74
N ALA A 58 2.42 9.01 8.21
CA ALA A 58 1.89 8.48 9.46
C ALA A 58 1.71 6.95 9.42
N LEU A 59 1.17 6.40 8.32
CA LEU A 59 1.04 4.94 8.15
C LEU A 59 2.41 4.24 8.16
N ILE A 60 3.38 4.77 7.42
CA ILE A 60 4.74 4.22 7.38
C ILE A 60 5.41 4.38 8.76
N GLY A 61 5.22 5.53 9.41
CA GLY A 61 5.72 5.80 10.76
C GLY A 61 5.18 4.81 11.79
N LYS A 62 3.90 4.45 11.71
CA LYS A 62 3.28 3.46 12.59
C LYS A 62 3.93 2.09 12.46
N VAL A 63 4.18 1.66 11.23
CA VAL A 63 4.88 0.41 10.90
C VAL A 63 6.31 0.40 11.45
N ILE A 64 7.05 1.49 11.25
CA ILE A 64 8.43 1.61 11.71
C ILE A 64 8.50 1.64 13.25
N GLY A 65 7.55 2.33 13.88
CA GLY A 65 7.49 2.53 15.32
C GLY A 65 6.95 1.33 16.11
N ASP A 66 6.43 0.29 15.45
CA ASP A 66 5.96 -0.91 16.15
C ASP A 66 7.16 -1.68 16.77
N PRO A 67 7.20 -1.84 18.11
CA PRO A 67 8.32 -2.49 18.78
C PRO A 67 8.43 -3.98 18.47
N ASN A 68 7.37 -4.63 17.98
CA ASN A 68 7.39 -6.03 17.63
C ASN A 68 7.51 -6.22 16.11
N ILE A 69 8.67 -6.71 15.68
CA ILE A 69 8.97 -6.97 14.27
C ILE A 69 7.93 -7.85 13.58
N THR A 70 7.28 -8.78 14.28
CA THR A 70 6.31 -9.70 13.69
C THR A 70 4.94 -9.06 13.42
N THR A 71 4.66 -7.91 14.04
CA THR A 71 3.45 -7.11 13.80
C THR A 71 3.73 -5.87 12.97
N SER A 72 4.99 -5.43 12.90
CA SER A 72 5.44 -4.26 12.15
C SER A 72 5.17 -4.33 10.64
N PHE A 73 4.86 -5.50 10.08
CA PHE A 73 4.53 -5.66 8.66
C PHE A 73 3.08 -5.30 8.30
N TYR A 74 2.20 -5.16 9.31
CA TYR A 74 0.78 -4.92 9.11
C TYR A 74 0.45 -3.44 9.27
N LEU A 75 -0.51 -2.96 8.47
CA LEU A 75 -1.06 -1.62 8.62
C LEU A 75 -2.29 -1.65 9.52
N PRO A 76 -2.57 -0.56 10.27
CA PRO A 76 -3.79 -0.46 11.05
C PRO A 76 -5.01 -0.60 10.16
N ASN A 77 -6.06 -1.20 10.69
CA ASN A 77 -7.32 -1.34 9.96
C ASN A 77 -7.99 0.03 9.78
N PRO A 78 -8.76 0.28 8.70
CA PRO A 78 -9.57 1.49 8.60
C PRO A 78 -10.59 1.61 9.73
N GLU A 79 -11.02 2.84 9.99
CA GLU A 79 -12.21 3.10 10.80
C GLU A 79 -13.47 2.82 9.94
N LEU A 80 -14.31 1.89 10.38
CA LEU A 80 -15.50 1.44 9.63
C LEU A 80 -16.82 1.94 10.21
N SER A 81 -16.80 2.53 11.41
CA SER A 81 -17.99 3.02 12.11
C SER A 81 -17.60 3.88 13.31
N LEU A 82 -18.49 4.79 13.70
CA LEU A 82 -18.39 5.51 14.98
C LEU A 82 -19.01 4.67 16.10
N ASN A 83 -18.19 4.31 17.11
CA ASN A 83 -18.64 3.63 18.33
C ASN A 83 -18.13 4.35 19.58
N VAL A 84 -18.39 5.67 19.65
CA VAL A 84 -18.05 6.51 20.79
C VAL A 84 -18.98 6.17 21.98
N PRO A 85 -18.49 6.07 23.24
CA PRO A 85 -17.11 6.33 23.69
C PRO A 85 -16.21 5.10 23.73
N THR A 86 -16.72 3.91 23.37
CA THR A 86 -15.98 2.65 23.47
C THR A 86 -14.67 2.69 22.68
N PHE A 87 -14.72 3.31 21.49
CA PHE A 87 -13.54 3.66 20.71
C PHE A 87 -13.63 5.15 20.34
N PRO A 88 -12.58 5.94 20.60
CA PRO A 88 -12.51 7.31 20.09
C PRO A 88 -12.63 7.32 18.57
N GLU A 89 -13.24 8.37 18.01
CA GLU A 89 -13.23 8.61 16.57
C GLU A 89 -11.80 8.58 16.01
N GLY A 90 -11.65 8.10 14.79
CA GLY A 90 -10.36 7.88 14.14
C GLY A 90 -9.61 6.66 14.66
N SER A 91 -10.24 5.78 15.44
CA SER A 91 -9.58 4.54 15.87
C SER A 91 -9.69 3.44 14.80
N GLU A 92 -8.66 2.60 14.69
CA GLU A 92 -8.71 1.43 13.82
C GLU A 92 -9.82 0.48 14.27
N THR A 93 -10.50 -0.13 13.29
CA THR A 93 -11.51 -1.15 13.61
C THR A 93 -10.82 -2.44 14.03
N GLY A 94 -11.26 -3.04 15.13
CA GLY A 94 -10.72 -4.32 15.62
C GLY A 94 -10.73 -5.44 14.57
N VAL A 95 -11.91 -6.00 14.26
CA VAL A 95 -12.05 -7.01 13.19
C VAL A 95 -12.60 -6.33 11.94
N ALA A 96 -11.78 -6.19 10.90
CA ALA A 96 -12.13 -5.49 9.67
C ALA A 96 -12.44 -6.48 8.52
N GLY A 97 -13.71 -6.89 8.42
CA GLY A 97 -14.17 -7.81 7.37
C GLY A 97 -13.52 -9.20 7.46
N SER A 98 -13.44 -9.89 6.32
CA SER A 98 -12.90 -11.25 6.20
C SER A 98 -11.38 -11.25 5.93
N GLN A 99 -10.71 -12.36 6.22
CA GLN A 99 -9.29 -12.54 5.90
C GLN A 99 -9.03 -12.38 4.39
N ASP A 100 -7.92 -11.71 4.05
CA ASP A 100 -7.47 -11.49 2.67
C ASP A 100 -8.48 -10.77 1.75
N ARG A 101 -9.50 -10.10 2.31
CA ARG A 101 -10.40 -9.22 1.54
C ARG A 101 -10.05 -7.75 1.74
N ILE A 102 -10.03 -7.01 0.64
CA ILE A 102 -9.78 -5.56 0.65
C ILE A 102 -10.90 -4.87 1.42
N ILE A 103 -10.53 -3.89 2.22
CA ILE A 103 -11.45 -3.11 3.03
C ILE A 103 -11.20 -1.61 2.80
N ILE A 104 -12.28 -0.83 2.81
CA ILE A 104 -12.27 0.62 2.67
C ILE A 104 -12.92 1.21 3.92
N GLY A 105 -12.35 2.29 4.45
CA GLY A 105 -12.99 3.10 5.48
C GLY A 105 -12.25 4.40 5.67
N LYS A 106 -12.53 5.11 6.76
CA LYS A 106 -11.81 6.36 7.05
C LYS A 106 -10.41 6.05 7.56
N LEU A 107 -9.48 6.96 7.30
CA LEU A 107 -8.13 6.89 7.85
C LEU A 107 -8.20 6.90 9.39
N PRO A 108 -7.62 5.91 10.08
CA PRO A 108 -7.68 5.81 11.54
C PRO A 108 -6.66 6.75 12.20
N TRP A 109 -6.87 8.06 12.07
CA TRP A 109 -5.93 9.10 12.52
C TRP A 109 -5.58 9.00 14.02
N ASN A 110 -6.54 8.65 14.89
CA ASN A 110 -6.30 8.48 16.31
C ASN A 110 -5.37 7.29 16.60
N SER A 111 -5.56 6.16 15.92
CA SER A 111 -4.66 5.00 16.05
C SER A 111 -3.30 5.20 15.40
N LEU A 112 -3.18 6.20 14.53
CA LEU A 112 -1.92 6.67 13.95
C LEU A 112 -1.23 7.73 14.81
N ASP A 113 -1.79 8.08 15.97
CA ASP A 113 -1.24 9.08 16.90
C ASP A 113 -1.06 10.47 16.25
N ILE A 114 -1.97 10.82 15.34
CA ILE A 114 -2.03 12.12 14.64
C ILE A 114 -3.40 12.79 14.85
N GLY A 115 -3.52 14.07 14.50
CA GLY A 115 -4.81 14.75 14.45
C GLY A 115 -5.64 14.33 13.23
N PRO A 116 -6.96 14.66 13.19
CA PRO A 116 -7.78 14.47 12.01
C PRO A 116 -7.17 15.22 10.80
N ILE A 117 -6.87 14.47 9.73
CA ILE A 117 -6.36 15.04 8.48
C ILE A 117 -7.51 15.21 7.50
N LYS A 118 -7.65 16.43 6.99
CA LYS A 118 -8.66 16.79 6.00
C LYS A 118 -8.04 17.27 4.71
N ASP A 119 -8.73 17.01 3.61
CA ASP A 119 -8.33 17.45 2.29
C ASP A 119 -8.71 18.91 1.99
N GLY A 120 -8.41 19.39 0.77
CA GLY A 120 -8.72 20.75 0.35
C GLY A 120 -10.21 21.10 0.32
N THR A 121 -11.09 20.13 0.49
CA THR A 121 -12.55 20.29 0.57
C THR A 121 -13.12 20.10 1.97
N ASP A 122 -12.26 20.05 2.99
CA ASP A 122 -12.61 19.82 4.40
C ASP A 122 -13.15 18.41 4.68
N GLU A 123 -12.83 17.44 3.81
CA GLU A 123 -13.22 16.04 3.95
C GLU A 123 -12.09 15.21 4.55
N CYS A 124 -12.42 14.32 5.50
CA CYS A 124 -11.42 13.39 6.00
C CYS A 124 -11.03 12.36 4.95
N LEU A 125 -9.78 11.92 5.04
CA LEU A 125 -9.22 10.98 4.08
C LEU A 125 -9.83 9.58 4.22
N TRP A 126 -10.10 8.97 3.09
CA TRP A 126 -10.48 7.57 2.98
C TRP A 126 -9.24 6.71 2.79
N TYR A 127 -9.36 5.44 3.14
CA TYR A 127 -8.26 4.51 3.24
C TYR A 127 -8.71 3.12 2.79
N VAL A 128 -8.17 2.69 1.65
CA VAL A 128 -8.32 1.34 1.11
C VAL A 128 -7.11 0.52 1.53
N LEU A 129 -7.34 -0.63 2.14
CA LEU A 129 -6.30 -1.52 2.63
C LEU A 129 -6.42 -2.90 2.00
N SER A 130 -5.34 -3.35 1.35
CA SER A 130 -5.18 -4.73 0.89
C SER A 130 -5.41 -5.70 2.05
N GLY A 131 -6.31 -6.65 1.85
CA GLY A 131 -6.71 -7.62 2.87
C GLY A 131 -5.54 -8.39 3.48
N ARG A 132 -4.53 -8.70 2.65
CA ARG A 132 -3.30 -9.41 3.06
C ARG A 132 -2.40 -8.63 4.03
N PHE A 133 -2.56 -7.31 4.13
CA PHE A 133 -1.73 -6.42 4.96
C PHE A 133 -2.49 -5.82 6.16
N LYS A 134 -3.72 -6.30 6.41
CA LYS A 134 -4.56 -5.88 7.54
C LYS A 134 -4.03 -6.39 8.87
N ASN A 135 -4.11 -5.55 9.90
CA ASN A 135 -3.76 -5.96 11.26
C ASN A 135 -4.69 -7.06 11.81
N ASN A 136 -5.98 -7.06 11.46
CA ASN A 136 -6.89 -8.13 11.88
C ASN A 136 -8.18 -8.21 11.02
N PRO A 137 -8.54 -9.39 10.48
CA PRO A 137 -7.78 -10.65 10.50
C PRO A 137 -6.51 -10.59 9.65
N LYS A 138 -5.41 -11.14 10.19
CA LYS A 138 -4.10 -11.22 9.51
C LYS A 138 -4.13 -12.27 8.41
N THR A 139 -3.38 -12.06 7.33
CA THR A 139 -3.11 -13.12 6.36
C THR A 139 -2.29 -14.25 7.00
N THR A 140 -2.33 -15.43 6.39
CA THR A 140 -1.62 -16.61 6.92
C THR A 140 -0.09 -16.45 6.83
N VAL A 141 0.41 -15.86 5.74
CA VAL A 141 1.84 -15.64 5.50
C VAL A 141 2.05 -14.24 4.94
N LEU A 142 2.86 -13.44 5.63
CA LEU A 142 3.25 -12.09 5.21
C LEU A 142 4.77 -11.92 5.19
N ASN A 143 5.32 -11.73 4.00
CA ASN A 143 6.73 -11.36 3.79
C ASN A 143 6.84 -10.39 2.60
N TRP A 144 8.08 -10.01 2.23
CA TRP A 144 8.32 -9.04 1.15
C TRP A 144 7.88 -9.50 -0.24
N ASP A 145 7.58 -10.80 -0.43
CA ASP A 145 7.11 -11.36 -1.69
C ASP A 145 5.57 -11.46 -1.75
N THR A 146 4.89 -11.24 -0.61
CA THR A 146 3.42 -11.23 -0.54
C THR A 146 2.87 -10.16 -1.48
N GLN A 147 2.12 -10.60 -2.49
CA GLN A 147 1.43 -9.70 -3.41
C GLN A 147 0.29 -9.00 -2.66
N ALA A 148 0.22 -7.69 -2.73
CA ALA A 148 -0.94 -6.90 -2.37
C ALA A 148 -2.05 -7.02 -3.44
N GLN A 149 -3.18 -6.36 -3.20
CA GLN A 149 -4.43 -6.63 -3.92
C GLN A 149 -5.04 -5.40 -4.61
N ILE A 150 -4.40 -4.23 -4.53
CA ILE A 150 -4.91 -2.99 -5.13
C ILE A 150 -4.12 -2.67 -6.40
N ASP A 151 -4.84 -2.45 -7.48
CA ASP A 151 -4.31 -1.94 -8.74
C ASP A 151 -5.01 -0.60 -9.06
N VAL A 152 -4.34 0.29 -9.80
CA VAL A 152 -4.86 1.61 -10.17
C VAL A 152 -4.77 1.78 -11.68
N ILE A 153 -5.84 2.25 -12.29
CA ILE A 153 -5.93 2.55 -13.72
C ILE A 153 -6.22 4.03 -13.99
N ASP A 154 -5.83 4.52 -15.16
CA ASP A 154 -6.15 5.87 -15.62
C ASP A 154 -7.55 5.93 -16.28
N ALA A 155 -7.95 7.13 -16.74
CA ALA A 155 -9.21 7.36 -17.44
C ALA A 155 -9.39 6.55 -18.74
N ASN A 156 -8.30 6.04 -19.32
CA ASN A 156 -8.32 5.22 -20.53
C ASN A 156 -8.25 3.72 -20.23
N GLY A 157 -8.19 3.34 -18.95
CA GLY A 157 -8.04 1.95 -18.50
C GLY A 157 -6.59 1.44 -18.50
N ASN A 158 -5.59 2.31 -18.70
CA ASN A 158 -4.19 1.91 -18.61
C ASN A 158 -3.76 1.77 -17.16
N SER A 159 -2.91 0.78 -16.86
CA SER A 159 -2.37 0.62 -15.51
C SER A 159 -1.45 1.78 -15.12
N VAL A 160 -1.72 2.37 -13.97
CA VAL A 160 -0.93 3.43 -13.31
C VAL A 160 -0.06 2.83 -12.21
N ALA A 161 -0.62 1.89 -11.45
CA ALA A 161 0.08 1.16 -10.40
C ALA A 161 -0.54 -0.23 -10.25
N THR A 162 0.27 -1.19 -9.83
CA THR A 162 -0.18 -2.54 -9.48
C THR A 162 0.44 -2.95 -8.17
N ASN A 163 -0.13 -3.96 -7.51
CA ASN A 163 0.46 -4.51 -6.29
C ASN A 163 0.61 -3.46 -5.17
N VAL A 164 -0.40 -2.59 -5.03
CA VAL A 164 -0.48 -1.53 -4.02
C VAL A 164 -1.04 -2.11 -2.72
N VAL A 165 -0.38 -1.81 -1.60
CA VAL A 165 -0.78 -2.28 -0.26
C VAL A 165 -1.95 -1.45 0.26
N ALA A 166 -1.86 -0.13 0.11
CA ALA A 166 -2.88 0.78 0.56
C ALA A 166 -3.04 1.98 -0.37
N LEU A 167 -4.29 2.43 -0.51
CA LEU A 167 -4.66 3.64 -1.22
C LEU A 167 -5.22 4.62 -0.20
N ILE A 168 -4.59 5.79 -0.06
CA ILE A 168 -5.16 6.88 0.72
C ILE A 168 -5.81 7.83 -0.27
N VAL A 169 -7.06 8.18 -0.01
CA VAL A 169 -7.94 8.85 -0.94
C VAL A 169 -8.43 10.17 -0.35
N SER A 170 -8.23 11.25 -1.09
CA SER A 170 -8.96 12.51 -0.92
C SER A 170 -10.15 12.45 -1.86
N ALA A 171 -11.35 12.52 -1.30
CA ALA A 171 -12.62 12.36 -2.02
C ALA A 171 -12.97 13.59 -2.89
N GLY A 172 -12.20 14.67 -2.77
CA GLY A 172 -12.42 15.89 -3.53
C GLY A 172 -13.79 16.51 -3.30
N ALA A 173 -14.24 17.32 -4.27
CA ALA A 173 -15.53 17.98 -4.18
C ALA A 173 -16.68 16.98 -4.36
N GLN A 174 -17.79 17.16 -3.65
CA GLN A 174 -18.97 16.29 -3.80
C GLN A 174 -19.46 16.28 -5.26
N LEU A 175 -19.52 15.10 -5.85
CA LEU A 175 -20.06 14.88 -7.19
C LEU A 175 -21.58 14.70 -7.17
N THR A 176 -22.21 14.81 -8.34
CA THR A 176 -23.66 14.58 -8.47
C THR A 176 -23.99 13.13 -8.15
N GLY A 177 -24.96 12.91 -7.27
CA GLY A 177 -25.36 11.57 -6.81
C GLY A 177 -24.70 11.12 -5.50
N GLN A 178 -23.63 11.79 -5.07
CA GLN A 178 -23.07 11.58 -3.73
C GLN A 178 -23.92 12.29 -2.68
N ASN A 179 -24.10 11.66 -1.52
CA ASN A 179 -24.76 12.26 -0.37
C ASN A 179 -23.85 12.21 0.87
N ARG A 180 -23.05 13.25 1.06
CA ARG A 180 -22.15 13.39 2.21
C ARG A 180 -22.89 13.98 3.41
N SER A 181 -23.94 13.29 3.85
CA SER A 181 -24.71 13.69 5.03
C SER A 181 -23.77 13.75 6.22
N VAL A 182 -23.81 14.82 7.02
CA VAL A 182 -22.88 15.04 8.16
C VAL A 182 -23.52 14.57 9.47
N THR A 183 -22.80 13.78 10.26
CA THR A 183 -23.14 13.50 11.65
C THR A 183 -22.66 14.67 12.53
N THR A 184 -23.52 15.19 13.40
CA THR A 184 -23.14 16.29 14.30
C THR A 184 -22.21 15.78 15.41
N ASN A 185 -21.30 16.64 15.89
CA ASN A 185 -20.34 16.37 16.98
C ASN A 185 -19.24 15.33 16.69
N THR A 186 -18.79 15.23 15.43
CA THR A 186 -17.65 14.40 15.00
C THR A 186 -16.61 15.25 14.25
N GLN A 187 -15.34 14.85 14.29
CA GLN A 187 -14.24 15.56 13.60
C GLN A 187 -14.20 15.27 12.11
N CYS A 188 -14.48 14.01 11.75
CA CYS A 188 -14.46 13.48 10.41
C CYS A 188 -15.87 13.24 9.83
N GLY A 189 -16.92 13.63 10.55
CA GLY A 189 -18.25 13.81 9.99
C GLY A 189 -18.88 12.54 9.43
N GLY A 190 -20.03 12.76 8.83
CA GLY A 190 -20.81 11.90 7.93
C GLY A 190 -20.99 10.40 8.12
N ASP A 191 -21.57 9.79 7.08
CA ASP A 191 -21.80 8.36 7.02
C ASP A 191 -20.54 7.59 6.58
N TYR A 192 -20.57 6.27 6.74
CA TYR A 192 -19.48 5.36 6.38
C TYR A 192 -19.76 4.62 5.07
N ASP A 193 -20.72 5.09 4.27
CA ASP A 193 -21.01 4.52 2.96
C ASP A 193 -20.02 5.06 1.93
N VAL A 194 -19.13 4.18 1.47
CA VAL A 194 -18.03 4.53 0.57
C VAL A 194 -18.54 5.14 -0.74
N MET A 195 -19.70 4.70 -1.24
CA MET A 195 -20.28 5.19 -2.49
C MET A 195 -20.67 6.68 -2.41
N ASN A 196 -20.93 7.20 -1.20
CA ASN A 196 -21.27 8.62 -1.01
C ASN A 196 -20.05 9.54 -1.11
N PHE A 197 -18.84 9.00 -1.19
CA PHE A 197 -17.60 9.78 -1.21
C PHE A 197 -16.69 9.45 -2.37
N MET A 198 -16.54 8.18 -2.73
CA MET A 198 -15.62 7.73 -3.79
C MET A 198 -16.25 7.80 -5.18
N ASP A 199 -15.39 7.88 -6.20
CA ASP A 199 -15.83 8.06 -7.58
C ASP A 199 -15.99 6.74 -8.37
N THR A 200 -16.91 6.64 -9.30
CA THR A 200 -18.09 7.49 -9.56
C THR A 200 -19.26 6.85 -8.81
N PRO A 201 -20.18 7.60 -8.16
CA PRO A 201 -21.32 7.03 -7.44
C PRO A 201 -22.31 6.27 -8.34
N ASN A 202 -22.19 6.40 -9.66
CA ASN A 202 -23.03 5.71 -10.64
C ASN A 202 -22.17 4.84 -11.56
N SER A 203 -22.45 3.54 -11.58
CA SER A 203 -21.75 2.53 -12.37
C SER A 203 -21.86 2.73 -13.89
N VAL A 204 -22.83 3.52 -14.38
CA VAL A 204 -22.92 3.89 -15.80
C VAL A 204 -21.71 4.69 -16.26
N ASN A 205 -21.06 5.42 -15.35
CA ASN A 205 -19.87 6.23 -15.66
C ASN A 205 -18.56 5.48 -15.38
N ALA A 206 -18.63 4.17 -15.11
CA ALA A 206 -17.46 3.38 -14.77
C ALA A 206 -16.42 3.35 -15.91
N VAL A 207 -15.16 3.58 -15.58
CA VAL A 207 -14.04 3.43 -16.51
C VAL A 207 -13.59 1.97 -16.52
N ALA A 208 -13.57 1.34 -17.70
CA ALA A 208 -13.26 -0.09 -17.86
C ALA A 208 -14.11 -1.02 -16.94
N GLY A 209 -15.34 -0.60 -16.64
CA GLY A 209 -16.24 -1.32 -15.73
C GLY A 209 -15.86 -1.21 -14.24
N GLN A 210 -14.93 -0.33 -13.88
CA GLN A 210 -14.45 -0.15 -12.50
C GLN A 210 -14.97 1.14 -11.87
N VAL A 211 -15.24 1.07 -10.57
CA VAL A 211 -15.60 2.18 -9.66
C VAL A 211 -14.77 2.07 -8.38
N ASN A 212 -14.62 3.15 -7.62
CA ASN A 212 -13.75 3.22 -6.44
C ASN A 212 -14.42 2.75 -5.13
N TYR A 213 -15.43 1.88 -5.21
CA TYR A 213 -16.12 1.28 -4.07
C TYR A 213 -16.53 -0.17 -4.37
N PHE A 214 -16.98 -0.91 -3.36
CA PHE A 214 -17.36 -2.32 -3.54
C PHE A 214 -18.87 -2.52 -3.55
N ALA A 215 -19.44 -2.85 -4.71
CA ALA A 215 -20.85 -3.19 -4.83
C ALA A 215 -21.21 -4.49 -4.08
N GLY A 216 -22.43 -4.54 -3.53
CA GLY A 216 -22.98 -5.77 -2.94
C GLY A 216 -22.53 -6.09 -1.51
N THR A 217 -21.85 -5.17 -0.83
CA THR A 217 -21.52 -5.29 0.60
C THR A 217 -22.06 -4.11 1.39
N PRO A 218 -22.33 -4.27 2.71
CA PRO A 218 -22.83 -3.17 3.54
C PRO A 218 -21.91 -1.96 3.50
N ASN A 219 -22.48 -0.78 3.26
CA ASN A 219 -21.76 0.50 3.12
C ASN A 219 -20.67 0.49 2.02
N HIS A 220 -20.74 -0.44 1.07
CA HIS A 220 -19.82 -0.54 -0.06
C HIS A 220 -18.33 -0.67 0.28
N ARG A 221 -18.03 -1.22 1.47
CA ARG A 221 -16.72 -1.07 2.12
C ARG A 221 -15.80 -2.28 2.01
N GLU A 222 -16.32 -3.46 1.71
CA GLU A 222 -15.53 -4.70 1.66
C GLU A 222 -15.63 -5.35 0.28
N ALA A 223 -14.51 -5.85 -0.24
CA ALA A 223 -14.52 -6.68 -1.44
C ALA A 223 -15.29 -7.98 -1.19
N THR A 224 -15.95 -8.50 -2.23
CA THR A 224 -16.72 -9.76 -2.14
C THR A 224 -15.84 -11.01 -2.19
N ASP A 225 -14.59 -10.88 -2.63
CA ASP A 225 -13.62 -11.96 -2.78
C ASP A 225 -12.19 -11.49 -2.42
N VAL A 226 -11.21 -12.38 -2.59
CA VAL A 226 -9.78 -12.15 -2.31
C VAL A 226 -8.97 -11.75 -3.55
N ASN A 227 -9.63 -11.54 -4.69
CA ASN A 227 -8.97 -11.17 -5.94
C ASN A 227 -8.55 -9.70 -5.91
N ASN A 228 -7.58 -9.34 -6.75
CA ASN A 228 -7.20 -7.95 -6.94
C ASN A 228 -8.40 -7.08 -7.36
N LYS A 229 -8.36 -5.80 -7.00
CA LYS A 229 -9.37 -4.81 -7.36
C LYS A 229 -8.69 -3.59 -7.97
N GLN A 230 -9.37 -3.00 -8.96
CA GLN A 230 -8.88 -1.84 -9.68
C GLN A 230 -9.62 -0.58 -9.21
N PHE A 231 -8.86 0.48 -8.95
CA PHE A 231 -9.35 1.81 -8.65
C PHE A 231 -8.99 2.76 -9.80
N VAL A 232 -9.86 3.70 -10.11
CA VAL A 232 -9.74 4.61 -11.23
C VAL A 232 -9.22 5.96 -10.74
N ARG A 233 -8.07 6.38 -11.27
CA ARG A 233 -7.51 7.71 -11.10
C ARG A 233 -7.78 8.53 -12.36
N ALA A 234 -8.80 9.37 -12.31
CA ALA A 234 -9.19 10.22 -13.42
C ALA A 234 -9.61 11.62 -12.92
N LYS A 235 -9.70 12.58 -13.84
CA LYS A 235 -10.22 13.92 -13.55
C LYS A 235 -11.18 14.36 -14.64
N ASN A 236 -12.48 14.33 -14.35
CA ASN A 236 -13.57 14.74 -15.23
C ASN A 236 -14.85 15.00 -14.40
N ASP A 237 -16.02 15.08 -15.04
CA ASP A 237 -17.29 15.38 -14.36
C ASP A 237 -17.76 14.27 -13.39
N TYR A 238 -17.17 13.07 -13.48
CA TYR A 238 -17.51 11.88 -12.68
C TYR A 238 -16.35 11.38 -11.81
N TYR A 239 -15.17 12.00 -11.93
CA TYR A 239 -13.98 11.62 -11.19
C TYR A 239 -13.19 12.86 -10.75
N ASN A 240 -12.95 13.01 -9.47
CA ASN A 240 -12.09 14.00 -8.86
C ASN A 240 -11.29 13.48 -7.63
N ASP A 241 -11.39 12.20 -7.29
CA ASP A 241 -10.61 11.50 -6.28
C ASP A 241 -9.11 11.65 -6.53
N GLN A 242 -8.36 11.94 -5.47
CA GLN A 242 -6.90 11.98 -5.49
C GLN A 242 -6.31 10.90 -4.63
N PHE A 243 -5.25 10.27 -5.12
CA PHE A 243 -4.65 9.11 -4.50
C PHE A 243 -3.18 9.35 -4.13
N VAL A 244 -2.78 8.75 -3.00
CA VAL A 244 -1.38 8.37 -2.76
C VAL A 244 -1.30 6.89 -2.40
N PHE A 245 -0.24 6.23 -2.84
CA PHE A 245 -0.05 4.79 -2.72
C PHE A 245 0.93 4.45 -1.60
N VAL A 246 0.62 3.40 -0.84
CA VAL A 246 1.59 2.67 -0.01
C VAL A 246 1.89 1.35 -0.73
N THR A 247 3.16 1.10 -1.00
CA THR A 247 3.65 -0.10 -1.68
C THR A 247 4.23 -1.11 -0.68
N VAL A 248 4.48 -2.33 -1.14
CA VAL A 248 5.19 -3.35 -0.33
C VAL A 248 6.57 -2.83 0.09
N ASP A 249 7.26 -2.14 -0.81
CA ASP A 249 8.57 -1.54 -0.56
C ASP A 249 8.53 -0.44 0.52
N ASP A 250 7.47 0.38 0.55
CA ASP A 250 7.30 1.41 1.58
C ASP A 250 7.23 0.79 3.00
N ILE A 251 6.79 -0.47 3.11
CA ILE A 251 6.72 -1.22 4.37
C ILE A 251 8.05 -1.94 4.65
N PHE A 252 8.53 -2.77 3.72
CA PHE A 252 9.65 -3.66 4.01
C PHE A 252 11.01 -2.97 4.00
N LYS A 253 11.26 -1.97 3.12
CA LYS A 253 12.56 -1.28 3.06
C LYS A 253 13.02 -0.70 4.40
N PRO A 254 12.18 0.02 5.17
CA PRO A 254 12.60 0.49 6.48
C PRO A 254 12.67 -0.64 7.52
N ILE A 255 11.79 -1.64 7.45
CA ILE A 255 11.77 -2.74 8.43
C ILE A 255 13.04 -3.60 8.36
N ILE A 256 13.51 -3.95 7.17
CA ILE A 256 14.70 -4.80 7.02
C ILE A 256 15.98 -4.15 7.57
N ARG A 257 15.98 -2.81 7.73
CA ARG A 257 17.08 -2.04 8.33
C ARG A 257 17.09 -2.09 9.85
N ARG A 258 16.03 -2.59 10.49
CA ARG A 258 15.99 -2.72 11.95
C ARG A 258 16.92 -3.85 12.41
N THR A 259 17.55 -3.65 13.56
CA THR A 259 18.48 -4.64 14.14
C THR A 259 17.78 -5.91 14.58
N ASP A 260 16.52 -5.82 15.01
CA ASP A 260 15.70 -6.97 15.41
C ASP A 260 15.26 -7.83 14.22
N PHE A 261 15.13 -7.28 13.01
CA PHE A 261 14.92 -8.06 11.79
C PHE A 261 16.11 -8.99 11.51
N LYS A 262 17.33 -8.44 11.54
CA LYS A 262 18.57 -9.22 11.44
C LYS A 262 18.68 -10.27 12.55
N SER A 263 18.32 -9.90 13.78
CA SER A 263 18.29 -10.82 14.92
C SER A 263 17.34 -12.00 14.67
N GLN A 264 16.15 -11.73 14.14
CA GLN A 264 15.17 -12.77 13.81
C GLN A 264 15.63 -13.71 12.68
N ILE A 265 16.29 -13.19 11.64
CA ILE A 265 16.93 -14.06 10.63
C ILE A 265 18.00 -14.95 11.28
N ASN A 266 18.80 -14.40 12.18
CA ASN A 266 19.79 -15.20 12.92
C ASN A 266 19.12 -16.27 13.79
N THR A 267 18.03 -15.97 14.48
CA THR A 267 17.26 -16.97 15.25
C THR A 267 16.71 -18.05 14.32
N LEU A 268 16.15 -17.67 13.17
CA LEU A 268 15.60 -18.59 12.17
C LEU A 268 16.68 -19.55 11.62
N LEU A 269 17.89 -19.06 11.35
CA LEU A 269 18.99 -19.87 10.83
C LEU A 269 19.70 -20.72 11.89
N ASN A 270 19.38 -20.57 13.18
CA ASN A 270 19.97 -21.33 14.29
C ASN A 270 18.96 -22.24 15.01
N MET A 271 17.81 -22.53 14.39
CA MET A 271 16.81 -23.42 14.98
C MET A 271 17.38 -24.84 15.19
N ALA A 272 17.16 -25.41 16.38
CA ALA A 272 17.68 -26.73 16.74
C ALA A 272 17.27 -27.85 15.74
N GLN A 273 16.05 -27.77 15.19
CA GLN A 273 15.52 -28.75 14.24
C GLN A 273 16.33 -28.85 12.95
N LEU A 274 17.11 -27.82 12.57
CA LEU A 274 17.86 -27.80 11.32
C LEU A 274 18.92 -28.91 11.25
N SER A 275 19.38 -29.40 12.40
CA SER A 275 20.35 -30.50 12.49
C SER A 275 19.74 -31.87 12.17
N THR A 276 18.45 -32.07 12.43
CA THR A 276 17.80 -33.39 12.38
C THR A 276 16.63 -33.50 11.41
N VAL A 277 16.01 -32.38 11.00
CA VAL A 277 14.85 -32.38 10.12
C VAL A 277 15.16 -33.06 8.79
N SER A 278 14.26 -33.90 8.29
CA SER A 278 14.45 -34.56 7.00
C SER A 278 14.46 -33.55 5.85
N ILE A 279 15.43 -33.67 4.94
CA ILE A 279 15.52 -32.81 3.76
C ILE A 279 14.56 -33.34 2.70
N SER A 280 13.70 -32.47 2.15
CA SER A 280 12.80 -32.82 1.05
C SER A 280 13.56 -33.25 -0.22
N GLY A 281 12.89 -33.99 -1.10
CA GLY A 281 13.49 -34.62 -2.28
C GLY A 281 14.00 -33.67 -3.37
N VAL A 282 14.51 -34.26 -4.46
CA VAL A 282 15.15 -33.59 -5.60
C VAL A 282 14.21 -32.53 -6.23
N ASN A 283 14.78 -31.39 -6.66
CA ASN A 283 14.09 -30.24 -7.25
C ASN A 283 13.16 -29.46 -6.29
N THR A 284 13.42 -29.54 -4.98
CA THR A 284 12.77 -28.70 -3.96
C THR A 284 13.82 -27.84 -3.27
N LYS A 285 13.38 -26.92 -2.42
CA LYS A 285 14.28 -26.17 -1.52
C LYS A 285 14.80 -27.01 -0.35
N GLY A 286 14.34 -28.25 -0.18
CA GLY A 286 14.77 -29.14 0.91
C GLY A 286 14.25 -28.75 2.31
N ALA A 287 13.64 -27.57 2.45
CA ALA A 287 13.21 -26.98 3.73
C ALA A 287 11.72 -27.21 4.07
N ASP A 288 10.98 -27.98 3.28
CA ASP A 288 9.51 -28.09 3.45
C ASP A 288 9.11 -28.72 4.78
N ASN A 289 9.94 -29.62 5.31
CA ASN A 289 9.70 -30.32 6.57
C ASN A 289 10.03 -29.50 7.82
N ILE A 290 10.56 -28.27 7.68
CA ILE A 290 10.77 -27.38 8.83
C ILE A 290 9.41 -27.05 9.47
N ASP A 291 9.23 -27.41 10.73
CA ASP A 291 7.98 -27.15 11.46
C ASP A 291 8.16 -25.97 12.42
N CYS A 292 7.54 -24.84 12.07
CA CYS A 292 7.56 -23.64 12.91
C CYS A 292 6.81 -23.84 14.23
N ASN A 293 5.94 -24.86 14.36
CA ASN A 293 5.24 -25.16 15.61
C ASN A 293 6.15 -25.71 16.70
N LEU A 294 7.36 -26.16 16.35
CA LEU A 294 8.37 -26.58 17.32
C LEU A 294 9.04 -25.39 18.05
N ILE A 295 8.80 -24.16 17.59
CA ILE A 295 9.30 -22.94 18.22
C ILE A 295 8.33 -22.51 19.33
N THR A 296 8.85 -22.39 20.56
CA THR A 296 8.05 -22.02 21.74
C THR A 296 7.81 -20.51 21.86
N ASN A 297 8.77 -19.69 21.46
CA ASN A 297 8.62 -18.24 21.44
C ASN A 297 7.60 -17.84 20.35
N ALA A 298 6.53 -17.15 20.74
CA ALA A 298 5.45 -16.80 19.81
C ALA A 298 5.89 -15.86 18.68
N ASN A 299 6.82 -14.95 18.94
CA ASN A 299 7.34 -14.04 17.92
C ASN A 299 8.24 -14.81 16.94
N ASP A 300 9.17 -15.62 17.45
CA ASP A 300 10.08 -16.39 16.59
C ASP A 300 9.31 -17.43 15.76
N LYS A 301 8.27 -18.03 16.34
CA LYS A 301 7.32 -18.90 15.63
C LYS A 301 6.63 -18.14 14.50
N ARG A 302 6.05 -16.98 14.78
CA ARG A 302 5.36 -16.17 13.76
C ARG A 302 6.33 -15.71 12.67
N PHE A 303 7.55 -15.36 13.04
CA PHE A 303 8.60 -15.01 12.10
C PHE A 303 8.93 -16.21 11.20
N CYS A 304 9.14 -17.40 11.77
CA CYS A 304 9.32 -18.63 11.00
C CYS A 304 8.16 -18.87 10.03
N GLU A 305 6.90 -18.76 10.46
CA GLU A 305 5.72 -18.98 9.59
C GLU A 305 5.70 -18.01 8.38
N ASN A 306 6.06 -16.75 8.60
CA ASN A 306 6.11 -15.74 7.56
C ASN A 306 7.30 -15.90 6.60
N TRP A 307 8.43 -16.39 7.10
CA TRP A 307 9.71 -16.36 6.40
C TRP A 307 10.24 -17.73 5.98
N LYS A 308 9.58 -18.83 6.36
CA LYS A 308 9.96 -20.21 5.99
C LYS A 308 10.10 -20.40 4.49
N GLU A 309 9.31 -19.70 3.68
CA GLU A 309 9.42 -19.73 2.23
C GLU A 309 10.81 -19.29 1.73
N MET A 310 11.56 -18.47 2.48
CA MET A 310 12.90 -18.03 2.08
C MET A 310 13.98 -19.08 2.39
N LEU A 311 13.65 -20.18 3.06
CA LEU A 311 14.63 -21.16 3.51
C LEU A 311 14.91 -22.23 2.45
N LEU A 312 16.19 -22.57 2.32
CA LEU A 312 16.70 -23.69 1.55
C LEU A 312 17.64 -24.52 2.42
N LEU A 313 17.49 -25.84 2.42
CA LEU A 313 18.24 -26.76 3.27
C LEU A 313 18.78 -27.91 2.44
N ILE A 314 20.08 -28.18 2.55
CA ILE A 314 20.75 -29.25 1.80
C ILE A 314 21.82 -29.95 2.63
N ALA A 315 22.06 -31.22 2.34
CA ALA A 315 23.15 -32.01 2.93
C ALA A 315 24.43 -31.89 2.08
N LEU A 316 25.57 -31.95 2.76
CA LEU A 316 26.90 -31.93 2.16
C LEU A 316 27.67 -33.21 2.49
N PRO A 317 28.63 -33.64 1.65
CA PRO A 317 29.53 -34.75 1.97
C PRO A 317 30.66 -34.33 2.93
N SER A 318 30.32 -33.63 4.02
CA SER A 318 31.27 -33.17 5.06
C SER A 318 32.42 -32.33 4.50
N MET A 319 32.10 -31.13 3.98
CA MET A 319 33.07 -30.22 3.34
C MET A 319 32.94 -28.82 3.91
N PRO A 320 34.01 -27.98 3.93
CA PRO A 320 33.87 -26.60 4.35
C PRO A 320 33.02 -25.78 3.36
N ILE A 321 32.34 -24.77 3.87
CA ILE A 321 31.75 -23.68 3.08
C ILE A 321 32.50 -22.38 3.36
N TYR A 322 32.27 -21.33 2.57
CA TYR A 322 32.89 -20.03 2.80
C TYR A 322 31.85 -19.02 3.28
N LEU A 323 32.04 -18.53 4.50
CA LEU A 323 31.25 -17.46 5.10
C LEU A 323 32.13 -16.23 5.27
N ASP A 324 31.68 -15.09 4.73
CA ASP A 324 32.39 -13.81 4.82
C ASP A 324 33.87 -13.92 4.34
N GLY A 325 34.10 -14.73 3.30
CA GLY A 325 35.43 -14.98 2.74
C GLY A 325 36.30 -15.99 3.51
N THR A 326 35.80 -16.57 4.61
CA THR A 326 36.54 -17.52 5.46
C THR A 326 35.94 -18.92 5.38
N ALA A 327 36.80 -19.94 5.27
CA ALA A 327 36.35 -21.34 5.30
C ALA A 327 35.86 -21.74 6.70
N THR A 328 34.71 -22.42 6.77
CA THR A 328 34.19 -23.02 8.00
C THR A 328 34.94 -24.31 8.35
N ALA A 329 34.66 -24.87 9.53
CA ALA A 329 34.90 -26.29 9.76
C ALA A 329 34.11 -27.16 8.76
N THR A 330 34.38 -28.47 8.73
CA THR A 330 33.63 -29.42 7.89
C THR A 330 32.15 -29.32 8.18
N CYS A 331 31.38 -29.17 7.11
CA CYS A 331 29.96 -28.89 7.17
C CYS A 331 29.16 -30.05 6.61
N ASN A 332 28.14 -30.49 7.36
CA ASN A 332 27.31 -31.62 6.98
C ASN A 332 26.00 -31.16 6.36
N ARG A 333 25.53 -29.96 6.72
CA ARG A 333 24.30 -29.38 6.18
C ARG A 333 24.45 -27.87 6.04
N VAL A 334 23.84 -27.31 5.02
CA VAL A 334 23.74 -25.86 4.83
C VAL A 334 22.29 -25.45 4.87
N ILE A 335 21.96 -24.50 5.73
CA ILE A 335 20.72 -23.73 5.68
C ILE A 335 21.03 -22.38 5.05
N ILE A 336 20.20 -21.97 4.11
CA ILE A 336 20.30 -20.71 3.38
C ILE A 336 18.98 -19.98 3.54
N PHE A 337 19.05 -18.69 3.82
CA PHE A 337 17.96 -17.74 3.66
C PHE A 337 18.20 -16.98 2.36
N GLY A 338 17.37 -17.25 1.35
CA GLY A 338 17.40 -16.54 0.08
C GLY A 338 16.83 -15.14 0.26
N GLY A 339 17.63 -14.12 -0.05
CA GLY A 339 17.26 -12.73 0.13
C GLY A 339 16.12 -12.24 -0.79
N GLN A 340 16.01 -10.93 -0.90
CA GLN A 340 15.13 -10.29 -1.88
C GLN A 340 15.47 -10.73 -3.31
N LYS A 341 14.43 -10.86 -4.14
CA LYS A 341 14.59 -11.29 -5.53
C LYS A 341 15.54 -10.38 -6.30
N THR A 342 16.46 -10.98 -7.05
CA THR A 342 17.25 -10.28 -8.07
C THR A 342 16.50 -10.23 -9.40
N SER A 343 17.06 -9.49 -10.37
CA SER A 343 16.55 -9.52 -11.75
C SER A 343 16.52 -10.95 -12.29
N GLY A 344 15.39 -11.36 -12.86
CA GLY A 344 15.17 -12.69 -13.44
C GLY A 344 14.54 -13.72 -12.48
N GLN A 345 14.53 -13.48 -11.16
CA GLN A 345 13.84 -14.36 -10.22
C GLN A 345 12.34 -14.00 -10.11
N VAL A 346 11.48 -15.01 -10.07
CA VAL A 346 10.02 -14.86 -9.93
C VAL A 346 9.54 -15.74 -8.78
N ARG A 347 8.60 -15.26 -7.95
CA ARG A 347 8.06 -16.01 -6.79
C ARG A 347 6.55 -15.81 -6.66
N LEU A 348 5.82 -16.01 -7.76
CA LEU A 348 4.38 -15.72 -7.84
C LEU A 348 3.53 -16.98 -7.64
N THR A 349 3.88 -18.05 -8.34
CA THR A 349 3.16 -19.33 -8.28
C THR A 349 3.79 -20.29 -7.28
N ALA A 350 3.07 -21.36 -6.93
CA ALA A 350 3.63 -22.43 -6.10
C ALA A 350 4.85 -23.09 -6.76
N ALA A 351 4.86 -23.24 -8.09
CA ALA A 351 5.99 -23.78 -8.84
C ALA A 351 7.20 -22.86 -8.74
N ASP A 352 7.00 -21.55 -8.92
CA ASP A 352 8.06 -20.54 -8.77
C ASP A 352 8.67 -20.60 -7.37
N LYS A 353 7.81 -20.67 -6.35
CA LYS A 353 8.20 -20.66 -4.95
C LYS A 353 8.93 -21.93 -4.51
N ASN A 354 8.75 -23.04 -5.22
CA ASN A 354 9.45 -24.30 -4.95
C ASN A 354 10.79 -24.41 -5.70
N ASN A 355 11.04 -23.57 -6.70
CA ASN A 355 12.24 -23.61 -7.52
C ASN A 355 13.42 -22.87 -6.84
N PRO A 356 14.53 -23.57 -6.47
CA PRO A 356 15.70 -22.93 -5.85
C PRO A 356 16.33 -21.80 -6.68
N ALA A 357 16.21 -21.85 -8.02
CA ALA A 357 16.75 -20.82 -8.90
C ALA A 357 16.09 -19.44 -8.72
N ASN A 358 14.90 -19.40 -8.12
CA ASN A 358 14.22 -18.16 -7.78
C ASN A 358 14.68 -17.55 -6.44
N TYR A 359 15.63 -18.19 -5.75
CA TYR A 359 16.15 -17.75 -4.46
C TYR A 359 17.66 -17.55 -4.48
N LEU A 360 18.39 -18.50 -5.05
CA LEU A 360 19.85 -18.52 -5.01
C LEU A 360 20.49 -17.79 -6.19
N GLU A 361 21.64 -17.18 -5.92
CA GLU A 361 22.53 -16.63 -6.93
C GLU A 361 23.27 -17.77 -7.68
N ALA A 362 23.80 -17.49 -8.88
CA ALA A 362 24.30 -18.53 -9.79
C ALA A 362 25.30 -19.52 -9.16
N ASN A 363 26.25 -19.04 -8.34
CA ASN A 363 27.24 -19.90 -7.69
C ASN A 363 26.59 -20.82 -6.64
N ASN A 364 25.73 -20.29 -5.79
CA ASN A 364 25.05 -21.08 -4.77
C ASN A 364 23.99 -22.00 -5.37
N LEU A 365 23.38 -21.63 -6.50
CA LEU A 365 22.49 -22.51 -7.25
C LEU A 365 23.24 -23.72 -7.83
N LEU A 366 24.44 -23.50 -8.39
CA LEU A 366 25.30 -24.60 -8.84
C LEU A 366 25.70 -25.51 -7.67
N ALA A 367 26.06 -24.91 -6.52
CA ALA A 367 26.37 -25.65 -5.30
C ALA A 367 25.17 -26.44 -4.77
N PHE A 368 23.97 -25.86 -4.82
CA PHE A 368 22.74 -26.51 -4.38
C PHE A 368 22.35 -27.69 -5.29
N ASN A 369 22.57 -27.58 -6.60
CA ASN A 369 22.27 -28.66 -7.54
C ASN A 369 23.30 -29.80 -7.50
N ALA A 370 24.54 -29.51 -7.11
CA ALA A 370 25.63 -30.48 -7.05
C ALA A 370 26.54 -30.24 -5.82
N PRO A 371 26.03 -30.51 -4.59
CA PRO A 371 26.72 -30.19 -3.33
C PRO A 371 28.00 -30.99 -3.08
N ALA A 372 28.25 -32.04 -3.86
CA ALA A 372 29.44 -32.87 -3.73
C ALA A 372 30.64 -32.38 -4.55
N THR A 373 30.42 -31.49 -5.52
CA THR A 373 31.45 -31.04 -6.46
C THR A 373 31.63 -29.53 -6.49
N ASN A 374 30.78 -28.79 -5.79
CA ASN A 374 30.76 -27.34 -5.75
C ASN A 374 30.72 -26.84 -4.30
N THR A 375 31.15 -25.61 -4.08
CA THR A 375 31.28 -25.00 -2.75
C THR A 375 30.30 -23.83 -2.60
N PHE A 376 29.71 -23.71 -1.41
CA PHE A 376 28.84 -22.58 -1.05
C PHE A 376 29.65 -21.36 -0.61
N TYR A 377 29.20 -20.19 -1.05
CA TYR A 377 29.76 -18.89 -0.69
C TYR A 377 28.63 -17.96 -0.25
N GLY A 378 28.74 -17.38 0.94
CA GLY A 378 27.73 -16.44 1.39
C GLY A 378 28.16 -15.61 2.57
N VAL A 379 27.19 -14.93 3.15
CA VAL A 379 27.39 -14.08 4.32
C VAL A 379 26.84 -14.72 5.57
N SER A 380 27.49 -14.48 6.70
CA SER A 380 27.01 -14.97 7.99
C SER A 380 25.86 -14.11 8.55
N ASN A 381 25.60 -12.92 8.02
CA ASN A 381 24.59 -12.06 8.59
C ASN A 381 23.80 -11.35 7.50
N PHE A 382 22.51 -11.18 7.73
CA PHE A 382 21.70 -10.32 6.88
C PHE A 382 22.24 -8.89 6.90
N ASP A 383 22.36 -8.31 5.72
CA ASP A 383 22.77 -6.93 5.49
C ASP A 383 21.68 -6.21 4.68
N PRO A 384 21.01 -5.19 5.25
CA PRO A 384 19.98 -4.45 4.54
C PRO A 384 20.50 -3.63 3.35
N ASP A 385 21.81 -3.38 3.25
CA ASP A 385 22.42 -2.72 2.09
C ASP A 385 22.72 -3.71 0.94
N ASN A 386 22.67 -5.01 1.22
CA ASN A 386 22.69 -6.09 0.23
C ASN A 386 21.60 -7.14 0.53
N PRO A 387 20.31 -6.76 0.45
CA PRO A 387 19.22 -7.58 0.95
C PRO A 387 18.93 -8.81 0.08
N SER A 388 19.54 -8.91 -1.11
CA SER A 388 19.45 -10.09 -1.98
C SER A 388 20.46 -11.18 -1.64
N ALA A 389 21.50 -10.86 -0.87
CA ALA A 389 22.58 -11.80 -0.58
C ALA A 389 22.07 -13.07 0.12
N ASP A 390 22.64 -14.21 -0.28
CA ASP A 390 22.40 -15.49 0.38
C ASP A 390 23.04 -15.50 1.79
N VAL A 391 22.20 -15.43 2.82
CA VAL A 391 22.62 -15.58 4.21
C VAL A 391 22.58 -17.05 4.58
N MET A 392 23.68 -17.60 5.10
CA MET A 392 23.75 -19.04 5.30
C MET A 392 24.44 -19.44 6.60
N ARG A 393 24.18 -20.67 7.04
CA ARG A 393 24.87 -21.32 8.17
C ARG A 393 25.30 -22.70 7.79
N CYS A 394 26.46 -23.07 8.32
CA CYS A 394 26.81 -24.45 8.49
C CYS A 394 26.10 -25.02 9.72
N ILE A 395 25.47 -26.19 9.59
CA ILE A 395 24.74 -26.89 10.64
C ILE A 395 25.39 -28.24 10.94
#